data_AF-A0A6A4HKZ5-F1
#
_entry.id   AF-A0A6A4HKZ5-F1
#
_cell.length_a   1.000
_cell.length_b   1.000
_cell.length_c   1.000
_cell.angle_alpha   90.00
_cell.angle_beta   90.00
_cell.angle_gamma   90.00
#
_symmetry.space_group_name_H-M   'P 1'
#
loop_
_entity.id
_entity.type
_entity.pdbx_description
1 polymer ?
#
loop_
_entity_poly.entity_id
_entity_poly.type
_entity_poly.pdbx_seq_one_letter_code
_entity_poly.pdbx_strand_id
1 'polypeptide(L)'
;MSQVSAQSLQSRRVPSLHKHILYAYNPTLAFVGSVMSFTPFTITDVSSTWLALIWTNEIAYPTTPEGRLQFEKERIQDIERRREIEAQETGLEASSLFTYSALGSDEEDYAADLKREIVEARPELKDVLPEWNEERRKWRQAMYPVKYQSLEWLKKQREGTPNGVHRVTDGNAAN
;
A
#
# COMPACT_ATOMS: atom_id res chain seq x y z
N MET A 1 23.11 11.18 26.72
CA MET A 1 23.24 10.21 25.61
C MET A 1 22.40 9.00 25.95
N SER A 2 21.17 8.94 25.46
CA SER A 2 20.25 7.83 25.73
C SER A 2 20.65 6.66 24.84
N GLN A 3 21.13 5.57 25.47
CA GLN A 3 21.32 4.28 24.83
C GLN A 3 19.97 3.84 24.25
N VAL A 4 19.89 3.77 22.93
CA VAL A 4 18.87 2.99 22.23
C VAL A 4 19.20 1.53 22.54
N SER A 5 18.62 1.01 23.61
CA SER A 5 18.74 -0.40 23.98
C SER A 5 18.10 -1.24 22.86
N ALA A 6 18.67 -2.43 22.63
CA ALA A 6 18.19 -3.46 21.72
C ALA A 6 16.85 -4.09 22.16
N GLN A 7 15.95 -3.31 22.77
CA GLN A 7 14.57 -3.68 23.07
C GLN A 7 13.75 -3.70 21.79
N SER A 8 13.99 -4.75 20.99
CA SER A 8 13.22 -5.17 19.82
C SER A 8 13.04 -4.11 18.74
N LEU A 9 13.33 -4.44 17.49
CA LEU A 9 12.70 -3.77 16.36
C LEU A 9 11.19 -4.10 16.42
N GLN A 10 10.48 -3.51 17.39
CA GLN A 10 9.05 -3.63 17.57
C GLN A 10 8.46 -3.13 16.27
N SER A 11 7.98 -4.07 15.47
CA SER A 11 7.54 -3.83 14.10
C SER A 11 6.59 -2.63 14.10
N ARG A 12 6.90 -1.60 13.30
CA ARG A 12 6.09 -0.37 13.15
C ARG A 12 4.81 -0.66 12.36
N ARG A 13 4.04 -1.66 12.78
CA ARG A 13 2.82 -2.14 12.13
C ARG A 13 1.67 -2.17 13.12
N VAL A 14 0.46 -2.11 12.61
CA VAL A 14 -0.73 -2.46 13.39
C VAL A 14 -0.82 -4.00 13.42
N PRO A 15 -0.73 -4.64 14.59
CA PRO A 15 -0.81 -6.09 14.67
C PRO A 15 -2.24 -6.62 14.61
N SER A 16 -2.38 -7.92 14.37
CA SER A 16 -3.65 -8.64 14.48
C SER A 16 -4.71 -8.15 13.49
N LEU A 17 -4.29 -7.87 12.24
CA LEU A 17 -5.18 -7.44 11.17
C LEU A 17 -5.33 -8.53 10.10
N HIS A 18 -6.54 -9.07 9.97
CA HIS A 18 -6.90 -9.93 8.85
C HIS A 18 -6.91 -9.10 7.56
N LYS A 19 -6.12 -9.54 6.57
CA LYS A 19 -5.95 -8.86 5.28
C LYS A 19 -5.57 -7.38 5.39
N HIS A 20 -4.84 -6.99 6.44
CA HIS A 20 -4.51 -5.58 6.76
C HIS A 20 -5.69 -4.66 7.09
N ILE A 21 -6.91 -5.21 7.21
CA ILE A 21 -8.15 -4.43 7.35
C ILE A 21 -8.83 -4.69 8.68
N LEU A 22 -9.24 -5.93 8.93
CA LEU A 22 -10.18 -6.29 9.99
C LEU A 22 -9.44 -6.73 11.26
N TYR A 23 -9.73 -6.14 12.42
CA TYR A 23 -9.06 -6.54 13.66
C TYR A 23 -9.50 -7.94 14.10
N ALA A 24 -8.52 -8.83 14.31
CA ALA A 24 -8.77 -10.25 14.48
C ALA A 24 -9.56 -10.58 15.76
N TYR A 25 -9.39 -9.81 16.84
CA TYR A 25 -10.10 -10.07 18.11
C TYR A 25 -11.46 -9.38 18.20
N ASN A 26 -11.70 -8.35 17.39
CA ASN A 26 -12.98 -7.66 17.31
C ASN A 26 -13.25 -7.19 15.87
N PRO A 27 -14.06 -7.92 15.08
CA PRO A 27 -14.32 -7.60 13.68
C PRO A 27 -15.20 -6.36 13.48
N THR A 28 -15.69 -5.72 14.54
CA THR A 28 -16.33 -4.39 14.43
C THR A 28 -15.31 -3.26 14.36
N LEU A 29 -14.02 -3.54 14.64
CA LEU A 29 -12.91 -2.60 14.50
C LEU A 29 -12.14 -2.93 13.22
N ALA A 30 -11.87 -1.90 12.41
CA ALA A 30 -11.12 -2.03 11.17
C ALA A 30 -10.21 -0.82 10.93
N PHE A 31 -9.19 -1.02 10.10
CA PHE A 31 -8.23 -0.02 9.68
C PHE A 31 -8.15 -0.03 8.16
N VAL A 32 -8.20 1.15 7.53
CA VAL A 32 -8.04 1.30 6.09
C VAL A 32 -6.85 2.20 5.82
N GLY A 33 -6.07 1.89 4.78
CA GLY A 33 -4.85 2.65 4.45
C GLY A 33 -3.66 2.34 5.37
N SER A 34 -3.71 1.21 6.09
CA SER A 34 -2.61 0.73 6.95
C SER A 34 -1.41 0.19 6.15
N VAL A 35 -1.62 -0.08 4.86
CA VAL A 35 -0.62 -0.65 3.95
C VAL A 35 0.14 0.43 3.19
N MET A 36 1.42 0.19 2.98
CA MET A 36 2.25 0.94 2.04
C MET A 36 2.12 0.29 0.66
N SER A 37 1.58 1.04 -0.29
CA SER A 37 1.29 0.62 -1.65
C SER A 37 1.71 1.69 -2.65
N PHE A 38 1.98 1.28 -3.89
CA PHE A 38 2.18 2.13 -5.05
C PHE A 38 0.91 2.89 -5.43
N THR A 39 -0.27 2.30 -5.20
CA THR A 39 -1.57 2.87 -5.57
C THR A 39 -2.49 3.06 -4.35
N PRO A 40 -2.14 3.99 -3.42
CA PRO A 40 -2.80 4.09 -2.12
C PRO A 40 -4.30 4.36 -2.19
N PHE A 41 -4.77 5.21 -3.12
CA PHE A 41 -6.19 5.48 -3.30
C PHE A 41 -6.94 4.24 -3.78
N THR A 42 -6.45 3.60 -4.84
CA THR A 42 -7.05 2.39 -5.42
C THR A 42 -7.13 1.24 -4.41
N ILE A 43 -6.06 1.05 -3.63
CA ILE A 43 -6.02 0.02 -2.58
C ILE A 43 -7.00 0.35 -1.46
N THR A 44 -7.04 1.61 -1.02
CA THR A 44 -7.99 2.08 0.00
C THR A 44 -9.44 1.86 -0.45
N ASP A 45 -9.78 2.21 -1.70
CA ASP A 45 -11.13 2.04 -2.24
C ASP A 45 -11.58 0.57 -2.27
N VAL A 46 -10.70 -0.33 -2.73
CA VAL A 46 -11.00 -1.78 -2.75
C VAL A 46 -11.08 -2.34 -1.32
N SER A 47 -10.16 -1.97 -0.43
CA SER A 47 -10.21 -2.37 0.98
C SER A 47 -11.48 -1.89 1.69
N SER A 48 -11.90 -0.64 1.47
CA SER A 48 -13.12 -0.07 2.01
C SER A 48 -14.37 -0.75 1.46
N THR A 49 -14.40 -1.06 0.16
CA THR A 49 -15.51 -1.78 -0.47
C THR A 49 -15.66 -3.18 0.12
N TRP A 50 -14.54 -3.91 0.24
CA TRP A 50 -14.53 -5.23 0.85
C TRP A 50 -14.99 -5.20 2.32
N LEU A 51 -14.52 -4.23 3.11
CA LEU A 51 -14.94 -4.04 4.50
C LEU A 51 -16.44 -3.77 4.62
N ALA A 52 -16.98 -2.91 3.76
CA ALA A 52 -18.40 -2.58 3.77
C ALA A 52 -19.26 -3.84 3.56
N LEU A 53 -18.88 -4.68 2.60
CA LEU A 53 -19.59 -5.93 2.30
C LEU A 53 -19.46 -6.98 3.41
N ILE A 54 -18.36 -6.98 4.16
CA ILE A 54 -18.24 -7.81 5.37
C ILE A 54 -19.20 -7.34 6.46
N TRP A 55 -19.27 -6.04 6.70
CA TRP A 55 -20.12 -5.50 7.76
C TRP A 55 -21.61 -5.60 7.43
N THR A 56 -21.97 -5.67 6.16
CA THR A 56 -23.34 -6.00 5.71
C THR A 56 -23.59 -7.52 5.60
N ASN A 57 -22.62 -8.35 5.99
CA ASN A 57 -22.70 -9.81 5.97
C ASN A 57 -22.92 -10.40 4.55
N GLU A 58 -22.41 -9.73 3.53
CA GLU A 58 -22.43 -10.17 2.13
C GLU A 58 -21.16 -10.95 1.75
N ILE A 59 -20.03 -10.66 2.40
CA ILE A 59 -18.80 -11.45 2.30
C ILE A 59 -18.56 -12.18 3.62
N ALA A 60 -18.36 -13.50 3.54
CA ALA A 60 -17.97 -14.31 4.68
C ALA A 60 -16.48 -14.09 5.03
N TYR A 61 -16.17 -14.12 6.32
CA TYR A 61 -14.80 -14.06 6.83
C TYR A 61 -14.63 -15.08 7.97
N PRO A 62 -13.39 -15.47 8.33
CA PRO A 62 -13.18 -16.45 9.39
C PRO A 62 -13.82 -15.98 10.69
N THR A 63 -14.60 -16.84 11.34
CA THR A 63 -15.38 -16.50 12.55
C THR A 63 -14.53 -16.48 13.82
N THR A 64 -13.42 -17.22 13.84
CA THR A 64 -12.48 -17.27 14.97
C THR A 64 -11.34 -16.26 14.81
N PRO A 65 -10.81 -15.69 15.91
CA PRO A 65 -9.61 -14.89 15.88
C PRO A 65 -8.43 -15.63 15.23
N GLU A 66 -8.29 -16.92 15.49
CA GLU A 66 -7.19 -17.75 14.97
C GLU A 66 -7.24 -17.85 13.44
N GLY A 67 -8.44 -18.03 12.86
CA GLY A 67 -8.62 -18.04 11.41
C GLY A 67 -8.31 -16.68 10.79
N ARG A 68 -8.68 -15.59 11.47
CA ARG A 68 -8.37 -14.22 11.02
C ARG A 68 -6.86 -13.92 11.06
N LEU A 69 -6.16 -14.42 12.07
CA LEU A 69 -4.70 -14.28 12.23
C LEU A 69 -3.88 -15.12 11.25
N GLN A 70 -4.50 -16.09 10.56
CA GLN A 70 -3.78 -16.97 9.64
C GLN A 70 -3.08 -16.19 8.52
N PHE A 71 -3.78 -15.22 7.92
CA PHE A 71 -3.22 -14.31 6.92
C PHE A 71 -1.96 -13.60 7.44
N GLU A 72 -2.01 -13.09 8.68
CA GLU A 72 -0.88 -12.38 9.25
C GLU A 72 0.33 -13.30 9.45
N LYS A 73 0.10 -14.52 9.95
CA LYS A 73 1.14 -15.53 10.16
C LYS A 73 1.83 -15.90 8.85
N GLU A 74 1.05 -16.22 7.82
CA GLU A 74 1.56 -16.59 6.49
C GLU A 74 2.38 -15.47 5.88
N ARG A 75 1.90 -14.22 5.99
CA ARG A 75 2.62 -13.07 5.46
C ARG A 75 3.91 -12.79 6.22
N ILE A 76 3.93 -12.91 7.55
CA ILE A 76 5.17 -12.73 8.34
C ILE A 76 6.20 -13.79 7.94
N GLN A 77 5.79 -15.05 7.81
CA GLN A 77 6.67 -16.14 7.38
C GLN A 77 7.23 -15.90 5.96
N ASP A 78 6.39 -15.41 5.04
CA ASP A 78 6.83 -15.06 3.69
C ASP A 78 7.86 -13.92 3.68
N ILE A 79 7.64 -12.89 4.50
CA ILE A 79 8.58 -11.78 4.65
C ILE A 79 9.90 -12.24 5.25
N GLU A 80 9.89 -13.05 6.31
CA GLU A 80 11.10 -13.61 6.93
C GLU A 80 11.91 -14.39 5.91
N ARG A 81 11.27 -15.28 5.15
CA ARG A 81 11.89 -16.03 4.06
C ARG A 81 12.50 -15.11 2.99
N ARG A 82 11.79 -14.08 2.53
CA ARG A 82 12.33 -13.14 1.52
C ARG A 82 13.54 -12.36 2.04
N ARG A 83 13.54 -11.97 3.31
CA ARG A 83 14.68 -11.30 3.95
C ARG A 83 15.90 -12.21 4.02
N GLU A 84 15.71 -13.49 4.35
CA GLU A 84 16.81 -14.47 4.35
C GLU A 84 17.41 -14.65 2.96
N ILE A 85 16.57 -14.78 1.93
CA ILE A 85 17.02 -14.91 0.53
C ILE A 85 17.83 -13.69 0.09
N GLU A 86 17.31 -12.47 0.30
CA GLU A 86 18.01 -11.24 -0.11
C GLU A 86 19.34 -11.07 0.63
N ALA A 87 19.37 -11.38 1.94
CA ALA A 87 20.60 -11.31 2.71
C ALA A 87 21.66 -12.30 2.20
N GLN A 88 21.25 -13.50 1.80
CA GLN A 88 22.14 -14.50 1.19
C GLN A 88 22.64 -14.08 -0.19
N GLU A 89 21.77 -13.53 -1.05
CA GLU A 89 22.11 -13.13 -2.42
C GLU A 89 23.01 -11.90 -2.47
N THR A 90 22.77 -10.91 -1.59
CA THR A 90 23.48 -9.63 -1.60
C THR A 90 24.69 -9.59 -0.67
N GLY A 91 24.74 -10.48 0.34
CA GLY A 91 25.72 -10.44 1.42
C GLY A 91 25.56 -9.22 2.34
N LEU A 92 24.44 -8.50 2.26
CA LEU A 92 24.11 -7.32 3.06
C LEU A 92 22.87 -7.60 3.94
N GLU A 93 22.58 -6.69 4.88
CA GLU A 93 21.29 -6.75 5.58
C GLU A 93 20.12 -6.55 4.60
N ALA A 94 19.08 -7.37 4.78
CA ALA A 94 17.87 -7.29 3.98
C ALA A 94 17.19 -5.92 4.07
N SER A 95 16.58 -5.51 2.97
CA SER A 95 15.85 -4.27 2.82
C SER A 95 14.82 -4.07 3.93
N SER A 96 14.82 -2.86 4.50
CA SER A 96 13.80 -2.43 5.46
C SER A 96 12.38 -2.36 4.88
N LEU A 97 12.24 -2.46 3.56
CA LEU A 97 10.95 -2.52 2.86
C LEU A 97 10.27 -3.89 2.96
N PHE A 98 11.00 -4.95 3.36
CA PHE A 98 10.40 -6.23 3.71
C PHE A 98 9.76 -6.16 5.11
N THR A 99 8.62 -5.48 5.17
CA THR A 99 7.81 -5.29 6.37
C THR A 99 6.36 -5.69 6.10
N TYR A 100 5.64 -6.05 7.17
CA TYR A 100 4.27 -6.56 7.10
C TYR A 100 3.35 -5.66 6.27
N SER A 101 3.35 -4.35 6.56
CA SER A 101 2.45 -3.40 5.92
C SER A 101 2.86 -3.01 4.49
N ALA A 102 4.07 -3.34 4.02
CA ALA A 102 4.51 -2.96 2.67
C ALA A 102 4.12 -4.03 1.66
N LEU A 103 3.16 -3.72 0.77
CA LEU A 103 2.70 -4.68 -0.23
C LEU A 103 3.77 -4.94 -1.30
N GLY A 104 4.46 -3.89 -1.77
CA GLY A 104 5.50 -4.02 -2.79
C GLY A 104 5.00 -4.80 -4.01
N SER A 105 5.69 -5.87 -4.37
CA SER A 105 5.31 -6.76 -5.48
C SER A 105 3.95 -7.45 -5.27
N ASP A 106 3.53 -7.66 -4.03
CA ASP A 106 2.31 -8.39 -3.70
C ASP A 106 1.04 -7.53 -3.83
N GLU A 107 1.17 -6.24 -4.17
CA GLU A 107 0.05 -5.31 -4.25
C GLU A 107 -1.04 -5.77 -5.22
N GLU A 108 -0.62 -6.32 -6.36
CA GLU A 108 -1.56 -6.78 -7.39
C GLU A 108 -2.36 -7.98 -6.92
N ASP A 109 -1.68 -8.99 -6.39
CA ASP A 109 -2.31 -10.21 -5.90
C ASP A 109 -3.25 -9.89 -4.73
N TYR A 110 -2.79 -9.04 -3.81
CA TYR A 110 -3.61 -8.54 -2.70
C TYR A 110 -4.90 -7.86 -3.19
N ALA A 111 -4.79 -6.95 -4.16
CA ALA A 111 -5.95 -6.24 -4.69
C ALA A 111 -6.87 -7.15 -5.52
N ALA A 112 -6.30 -8.07 -6.29
CA ALA A 112 -7.05 -9.04 -7.09
C ALA A 112 -7.84 -10.01 -6.20
N ASP A 113 -7.26 -10.45 -5.08
CA ASP A 113 -7.92 -11.30 -4.09
C ASP A 113 -9.14 -10.60 -3.47
N LEU A 114 -8.99 -9.33 -3.04
CA LEU A 114 -10.10 -8.55 -2.53
C LEU A 114 -11.18 -8.31 -3.59
N LYS A 115 -10.78 -7.94 -4.82
CA LYS A 115 -11.71 -7.73 -5.92
C LYS A 115 -12.50 -9.01 -6.23
N ARG A 116 -11.84 -10.18 -6.23
CA ARG A 116 -12.51 -11.47 -6.48
C ARG A 116 -13.65 -11.69 -5.48
N GLU A 117 -13.38 -11.51 -4.19
CA GLU A 117 -14.39 -11.67 -3.14
C GLU A 117 -15.52 -10.64 -3.24
N ILE A 118 -15.19 -9.38 -3.58
CA ILE A 118 -16.20 -8.35 -3.82
C ILE A 118 -17.11 -8.74 -4.99
N VAL A 119 -16.54 -9.17 -6.11
CA VAL A 119 -17.29 -9.53 -7.32
C VAL A 119 -18.11 -10.80 -7.13
N GLU A 120 -17.63 -11.74 -6.31
CA GLU A 120 -18.40 -12.92 -5.92
C GLU A 120 -19.67 -12.53 -5.13
N ALA A 121 -19.56 -11.56 -4.21
CA ALA A 121 -20.71 -11.06 -3.45
C ALA A 121 -21.62 -10.12 -4.26
N ARG A 122 -21.03 -9.27 -5.13
CA ARG A 122 -21.72 -8.27 -5.96
C ARG A 122 -21.16 -8.24 -7.38
N PRO A 123 -21.67 -9.09 -8.29
CA PRO A 123 -21.17 -9.20 -9.66
C PRO A 123 -21.21 -7.89 -10.45
N GLU A 124 -22.16 -7.00 -10.16
CA GLU A 124 -22.31 -5.69 -10.80
C GLU A 124 -21.12 -4.74 -10.57
N LEU A 125 -20.30 -4.98 -9.54
CA LEU A 125 -19.11 -4.17 -9.24
C LEU A 125 -17.88 -4.56 -10.09
N LYS A 126 -17.96 -5.64 -10.87
CA LYS A 126 -16.84 -6.15 -11.68
C LYS A 126 -16.21 -5.09 -12.58
N ASP A 127 -17.07 -4.35 -13.29
CA ASP A 127 -16.66 -3.35 -14.29
C ASP A 127 -16.48 -1.95 -13.67
N VAL A 128 -16.90 -1.77 -12.42
CA VAL A 128 -16.70 -0.52 -11.65
C VAL A 128 -15.33 -0.52 -10.98
N LEU A 129 -14.90 -1.67 -10.45
CA LEU A 129 -13.65 -1.77 -9.72
C LEU A 129 -12.44 -1.79 -10.65
N PRO A 130 -11.34 -1.11 -10.27
CA PRO A 130 -10.07 -1.14 -11.00
C PRO A 130 -9.59 -2.56 -11.32
N GLU A 131 -8.90 -2.73 -12.45
CA GLU A 131 -8.23 -3.98 -12.80
C GLU A 131 -6.72 -3.86 -12.59
N TRP A 132 -6.14 -4.88 -11.97
CA TRP A 132 -4.68 -5.05 -11.88
C TRP A 132 -4.24 -6.03 -12.96
N ASN A 133 -4.08 -5.52 -14.18
CA ASN A 133 -3.62 -6.27 -15.33
C ASN A 133 -2.17 -5.89 -15.72
N GLU A 134 -1.61 -6.64 -16.67
CA GLU A 134 -0.23 -6.45 -17.15
C GLU A 134 0.00 -5.05 -17.73
N GLU A 135 -1.01 -4.42 -18.33
CA GLU A 135 -0.91 -3.05 -18.85
C GLU A 135 -0.76 -2.03 -17.72
N ARG A 136 -1.60 -2.10 -16.69
CA ARG A 136 -1.46 -1.24 -15.50
C ARG A 136 -0.15 -1.47 -14.75
N ARG A 137 0.34 -2.71 -14.70
CA ARG A 137 1.67 -3.04 -14.16
C ARG A 137 2.75 -2.26 -14.90
N LYS A 138 2.74 -2.29 -16.23
CA LYS A 138 3.69 -1.53 -17.06
C LYS A 138 3.60 -0.03 -16.80
N TRP A 139 2.40 0.54 -16.72
CA TRP A 139 2.22 1.97 -16.43
C TRP A 139 2.79 2.36 -15.07
N ARG A 140 2.55 1.53 -14.04
CA ARG A 140 3.09 1.76 -12.69
C ARG A 140 4.61 1.68 -12.65
N GLN A 141 5.21 0.72 -13.35
CA GLN A 141 6.67 0.63 -13.45
C GLN A 141 7.26 1.83 -14.20
N ALA A 142 6.59 2.30 -15.26
CA ALA A 142 6.98 3.48 -16.02
C ALA A 142 6.83 4.80 -15.25
N MET A 143 6.05 4.83 -14.16
CA MET A 143 5.85 6.02 -13.34
C MET A 143 7.16 6.59 -12.80
N TYR A 144 8.08 5.74 -12.34
CA TYR A 144 9.33 6.21 -11.72
C TYR A 144 10.26 6.92 -12.70
N PRO A 145 10.56 6.36 -13.89
CA PRO A 145 11.29 7.09 -14.93
C PRO A 145 10.64 8.42 -15.31
N VAL A 146 9.32 8.44 -15.52
CA VAL A 146 8.59 9.65 -15.92
C VAL A 146 8.65 10.71 -14.82
N LYS A 147 8.46 10.30 -13.56
CA LYS A 147 8.59 11.20 -12.40
C LYS A 147 10.00 11.75 -12.29
N TYR A 148 11.02 10.92 -12.46
CA TYR A 148 12.41 11.35 -12.43
C TYR A 148 12.71 12.39 -13.52
N GLN A 149 12.31 12.13 -14.76
CA GLN A 149 12.46 13.09 -15.87
C GLN A 149 11.75 14.41 -15.59
N SER A 150 10.55 14.36 -14.99
CA SER A 150 9.79 15.55 -14.60
C SER A 150 10.51 16.38 -13.52
N LEU A 151 11.14 15.71 -12.54
CA LEU A 151 11.92 16.36 -11.48
C LEU A 151 13.20 17.00 -12.05
N GLU A 152 13.91 16.32 -12.95
CA GLU A 152 15.07 16.87 -13.65
C GLU A 152 14.70 18.09 -14.50
N TRP A 153 13.56 18.05 -15.19
CA TRP A 153 13.04 19.19 -15.94
C TRP A 153 12.74 20.39 -15.02
N LEU A 154 12.09 20.17 -13.88
CA LEU A 154 11.82 21.21 -12.88
C LEU A 154 13.11 21.80 -12.29
N LYS A 155 14.11 20.96 -12.04
CA LYS A 155 15.40 21.40 -11.53
C LYS A 155 16.09 22.35 -12.51
N LYS A 156 16.13 22.00 -13.80
CA LYS A 156 16.69 22.87 -14.86
C LYS A 156 15.95 24.20 -14.97
N GLN A 157 14.63 24.21 -14.85
CA GLN A 157 13.82 25.44 -14.84
C GLN A 157 14.20 26.35 -13.65
N ARG A 158 14.42 25.78 -12.46
CA ARG A 158 14.83 26.53 -11.27
C ARG A 158 16.25 27.08 -11.37
N GLU A 159 17.19 26.29 -11.89
CA GLU A 159 18.60 26.69 -12.05
C GLU A 159 18.79 27.70 -13.19
N GLY A 160 17.94 27.66 -14.23
CA GLY A 160 17.91 28.63 -15.31
C GLY A 160 17.19 29.94 -14.98
N THR A 161 16.57 30.05 -13.80
CA THR A 161 15.97 31.31 -13.32
C THR A 161 16.99 32.04 -12.45
N PRO A 162 17.56 33.19 -12.86
CA PRO A 162 18.50 33.92 -12.04
C PRO A 162 17.81 34.35 -10.73
N ASN A 163 18.49 34.18 -9.60
CA ASN A 163 18.03 34.55 -8.27
C ASN A 163 17.24 35.88 -8.26
N GLY A 164 15.95 35.83 -7.90
CA GLY A 164 15.23 37.00 -7.38
C GLY A 164 14.05 37.56 -8.16
N VAL A 165 13.26 36.77 -8.89
CA VAL A 165 11.92 37.23 -9.32
C VAL A 165 10.86 36.20 -8.99
N HIS A 166 10.30 36.27 -7.78
CA HIS A 166 8.91 35.88 -7.57
C HIS A 166 8.05 36.81 -8.43
N ARG A 167 7.56 36.33 -9.57
CA ARG A 167 6.43 37.00 -10.25
C ARG A 167 5.17 36.74 -9.41
N VAL A 168 4.98 37.58 -8.40
CA VAL A 168 3.63 38.01 -8.05
C VAL A 168 3.24 38.99 -9.15
N THR A 169 2.34 38.59 -10.03
CA THR A 169 1.55 39.56 -10.79
C THR A 169 0.18 39.58 -10.14
N ASP A 170 0.07 40.47 -9.15
CA ASP A 170 -1.20 41.06 -8.77
C ASP A 170 -1.83 41.75 -9.98
N GLY A 171 -3.15 41.61 -10.09
CA GLY A 171 -4.06 42.65 -10.58
C GLY A 171 -4.00 43.00 -12.06
N ASN A 172 -5.03 42.58 -12.80
CA ASN A 172 -5.69 43.54 -13.68
C ASN A 172 -7.21 43.43 -13.50
N ALA A 173 -7.71 44.25 -12.59
CA ALA A 173 -9.05 44.80 -12.67
C ALA A 173 -9.05 45.95 -13.70
N ALA A 174 -10.23 46.19 -14.28
CA ALA A 174 -10.64 47.25 -15.20
C ALA A 174 -10.29 47.05 -16.69
N ASN A 175 -11.27 46.53 -17.45
CA ASN A 175 -12.27 47.40 -18.09
C ASN A 175 -13.63 46.71 -18.13
#